data_AF-A0AAV1S2L0-F1
#
_entry.id   AF-A0AAV1S2L0-F1
#
_cell.length_a   1.000
_cell.length_b   1.000
_cell.length_c   1.000
_cell.angle_alpha   90.00
_cell.angle_beta   90.00
_cell.angle_gamma   90.00
#
_symmetry.space_group_name_H-M   'P 1'
#
loop_
_entity.id
_entity.type
_entity.pdbx_description
1 polymer ?
#
loop_
_entity_poly.entity_id
_entity_poly.type
_entity_poly.pdbx_seq_one_letter_code
_entity_poly.pdbx_strand_id
1 'polypeptide(L)'
;MRSIASCYSEHAIKVSDSYCSGPSNSAYLSQTCTPSIPDTVSCMYKVELSSQKNLLITVTWCSEFIFRGLNINIDDSNISSSSRKSSANSGHRVQEIKGSSTFQSCNSRIEVFWDLSTAYFDAGPEPIRGFYVVVLVDSGLVLVLGDIDNEEVNTKLLKKTWVPLRPSLVSRRENFSGKTMCSTKARFCDTGTTHDILIKFSGDQEDGSKNPVLSAWIDGKKILQVKRLRWNFRGNQIVFLDGLLVDLMWDLHEWLFKEKSGCAVLMFRTRSGLDSRLWLEEEQKGQDRPEFSLLISASSTHRTCISCPRSSGFHRRNLVSTRLCARASLPDNGNGVKVEYTPWLIVGLGNPGNKYHGTRHNVGFEMIDRIAQAEGVLLNTIQSKALIGIGCIGEVPILLAKPQAYMNFSGESVGPLAAHYKIPLRHILLIYDEMNLPNGILRVQPKGGHGHHNGVKNVMDHLDGCREFPRLCIGIGNPPGTMDMKAFLLQKFSPTEREQIDASLEQGVEAVRALIRGGFTHKISRFNLGQKYKYHKARDGVDTSQCTENPPHLVLCRPKDWILFKLIGQYLKSAKLSSAFKKN
;
A
#
# COMPACT_ATOMS: atom_id res chain seq x y z
N MET A 1 -35.33 -2.01 -40.79
CA MET A 1 -35.49 -3.38 -40.26
C MET A 1 -34.11 -3.94 -39.92
N ARG A 2 -33.90 -4.28 -38.64
CA ARG A 2 -32.77 -5.07 -38.05
C ARG A 2 -31.36 -4.43 -38.17
N SER A 3 -30.42 -4.50 -37.24
CA SER A 3 -30.31 -4.83 -35.81
C SER A 3 -28.79 -4.79 -35.55
N ILE A 4 -28.26 -3.78 -34.84
CA ILE A 4 -26.85 -3.81 -34.40
C ILE A 4 -26.84 -4.10 -32.91
N ALA A 5 -26.22 -5.24 -32.59
CA ALA A 5 -26.18 -5.86 -31.29
C ALA A 5 -25.39 -5.04 -30.27
N SER A 6 -25.96 -4.97 -29.08
CA SER A 6 -25.37 -4.57 -27.82
C SER A 6 -24.26 -5.52 -27.37
N CYS A 7 -23.04 -5.02 -27.23
CA CYS A 7 -22.02 -5.60 -26.36
C CYS A 7 -21.58 -4.52 -25.36
N TYR A 8 -22.28 -4.45 -24.23
CA TYR A 8 -21.86 -3.69 -23.05
C TYR A 8 -20.72 -4.42 -22.36
N SER A 9 -19.58 -3.75 -22.17
CA SER A 9 -18.52 -4.16 -21.24
C SER A 9 -18.76 -3.50 -19.87
N GLU A 10 -19.00 -4.29 -18.82
CA GLU A 10 -19.26 -3.83 -17.44
C GLU A 10 -18.02 -3.28 -16.68
N HIS A 11 -16.99 -2.79 -17.35
CA HIS A 11 -15.77 -2.26 -16.70
C HIS A 11 -15.40 -0.84 -17.15
N ALA A 12 -16.32 -0.10 -17.75
CA ALA A 12 -16.11 1.31 -18.04
C ALA A 12 -16.11 2.10 -16.71
N ILE A 13 -14.95 2.67 -16.39
CA ILE A 13 -14.79 3.70 -15.35
C ILE A 13 -15.78 4.81 -15.67
N LYS A 14 -16.82 4.94 -14.85
CA LYS A 14 -17.76 6.04 -14.95
C LYS A 14 -17.04 7.29 -14.45
N VAL A 15 -16.46 8.06 -15.37
CA VAL A 15 -16.03 9.43 -15.10
C VAL A 15 -17.30 10.21 -14.79
N SER A 16 -17.54 10.49 -13.52
CA SER A 16 -18.65 11.32 -13.12
C SER A 16 -18.30 12.78 -13.40
N ASP A 17 -18.69 13.28 -14.57
CA ASP A 17 -18.87 14.70 -14.79
C ASP A 17 -19.94 15.20 -13.82
N SER A 18 -19.61 16.16 -12.95
CA SER A 18 -20.63 16.94 -12.24
C SER A 18 -20.02 18.21 -11.65
N TYR A 19 -20.24 19.29 -12.40
CA TYR A 19 -20.27 20.68 -11.94
C TYR A 19 -20.87 20.79 -10.53
N CYS A 20 -20.14 21.45 -9.62
CA CYS A 20 -20.62 21.79 -8.28
C CYS A 20 -21.24 23.19 -8.32
N SER A 21 -22.55 23.26 -8.53
CA SER A 21 -23.38 24.41 -8.14
C SER A 21 -24.87 24.02 -8.18
N GLY A 22 -25.55 23.99 -7.04
CA GLY A 22 -27.02 23.92 -6.97
C GLY A 22 -27.56 23.21 -5.71
N PRO A 23 -28.57 23.75 -5.00
CA PRO A 23 -28.94 23.30 -3.66
C PRO A 23 -30.08 22.27 -3.61
N SER A 24 -30.00 21.47 -2.54
CA SER A 24 -31.10 20.98 -1.69
C SER A 24 -31.76 19.60 -1.92
N ASN A 25 -31.90 18.95 -0.76
CA ASN A 25 -32.99 18.11 -0.25
C ASN A 25 -33.16 16.66 -0.74
N SER A 26 -32.58 15.73 0.03
CA SER A 26 -33.26 14.50 0.46
C SER A 26 -32.45 13.84 1.59
N ALA A 27 -33.07 13.77 2.77
CA ALA A 27 -32.54 13.14 3.97
C ALA A 27 -32.85 11.64 3.98
N TYR A 28 -31.87 10.82 4.36
CA TYR A 28 -32.11 9.50 4.95
C TYR A 28 -31.24 9.32 6.21
N LEU A 29 -31.92 9.29 7.35
CA LEU A 29 -31.47 9.05 8.73
C LEU A 29 -30.66 7.73 8.84
N SER A 30 -29.36 7.75 9.15
CA SER A 30 -28.68 7.81 10.46
C SER A 30 -28.70 6.52 11.32
N GLN A 31 -27.54 5.86 11.41
CA GLN A 31 -27.02 5.38 12.71
C GLN A 31 -26.08 6.48 13.22
N THR A 32 -26.50 7.18 14.27
CA THR A 32 -25.85 8.39 14.78
C THR A 32 -24.60 8.06 15.60
N CYS A 33 -23.44 8.01 14.94
CA CYS A 33 -22.17 8.32 15.60
C CYS A 33 -21.87 9.81 15.37
N THR A 34 -21.70 10.58 16.44
CA THR A 34 -21.24 11.97 16.36
C THR A 34 -19.77 12.00 15.91
N PRO A 35 -19.40 12.76 14.87
CA PRO A 35 -18.01 12.87 14.42
C PRO A 35 -17.12 13.43 15.54
N SER A 36 -15.85 13.02 15.60
CA SER A 36 -14.85 13.67 16.45
C SER A 36 -14.42 15.01 15.83
N ILE A 37 -14.13 15.94 16.71
CA ILE A 37 -13.49 17.23 16.44
C ILE A 37 -11.99 17.09 16.80
N PRO A 38 -11.06 17.87 16.20
CA PRO A 38 -9.64 17.74 16.50
C PRO A 38 -9.32 17.98 17.98
N ASP A 39 -8.38 17.23 18.54
CA ASP A 39 -7.81 17.49 19.88
C ASP A 39 -6.71 18.55 19.82
N THR A 40 -6.04 18.65 18.66
CA THR A 40 -4.94 19.58 18.43
C THR A 40 -4.97 20.08 16.99
N VAL A 41 -4.78 21.39 16.81
CA VAL A 41 -4.68 22.06 15.51
C VAL A 41 -3.37 22.84 15.47
N SER A 42 -2.53 22.59 14.48
CA SER A 42 -1.28 23.33 14.23
C SER A 42 -1.34 24.02 12.87
N CYS A 43 -1.16 25.33 12.83
CA CYS A 43 -1.13 26.15 11.63
C CYS A 43 0.28 26.70 11.43
N MET A 44 0.85 26.50 10.23
CA MET A 44 2.18 26.96 9.85
C MET A 44 2.07 28.07 8.82
N TYR A 45 2.56 29.25 9.19
CA TYR A 45 2.56 30.46 8.40
C TYR A 45 3.97 30.73 7.86
N LYS A 46 4.07 30.99 6.56
CA LYS A 46 5.30 31.50 5.92
C LYS A 46 5.19 33.01 5.80
N VAL A 47 6.22 33.70 6.31
CA VAL A 47 6.33 35.15 6.21
C VAL A 47 7.65 35.53 5.55
N GLU A 48 7.58 36.42 4.58
CA GLU A 48 8.74 36.93 3.86
C GLU A 48 9.16 38.25 4.49
N LEU A 49 10.35 38.28 5.09
CA LEU A 49 10.90 39.48 5.68
C LEU A 49 11.46 40.42 4.60
N SER A 50 11.55 41.71 4.91
CA SER A 50 12.19 42.72 4.05
C SER A 50 13.66 42.39 3.70
N SER A 51 14.31 41.51 4.47
CA SER A 51 15.67 41.01 4.27
C SER A 51 15.78 39.79 3.33
N GLN A 52 14.72 39.42 2.60
CA GLN A 52 14.63 38.21 1.75
C GLN A 52 14.78 36.87 2.48
N LYS A 53 14.64 36.86 3.81
CA LYS A 53 14.58 35.62 4.60
C LYS A 53 13.11 35.20 4.78
N ASN A 54 12.81 33.92 4.59
CA ASN A 54 11.49 33.40 4.94
C ASN A 54 11.52 32.77 6.33
N LEU A 55 10.59 33.21 7.18
CA LEU A 55 10.34 32.63 8.49
C LEU A 55 9.12 31.74 8.44
N LEU A 56 9.19 30.61 9.16
CA LEU A 56 8.06 29.71 9.37
C LEU A 56 7.59 29.82 10.82
N ILE A 57 6.38 30.31 11.02
CA ILE A 57 5.76 30.45 12.34
C ILE A 57 4.70 29.37 12.47
N THR A 58 4.87 28.45 13.42
CA THR A 58 3.90 27.39 13.71
C THR A 58 3.15 27.72 15.00
N VAL A 59 1.84 27.90 14.88
CA VAL A 59 0.91 28.13 16.00
C VAL A 59 0.13 26.85 16.26
N THR A 60 0.19 26.31 17.47
CA THR A 60 -0.49 25.07 17.86
C THR A 60 -1.46 25.32 19.00
N TRP A 61 -2.73 24.99 18.76
CA TRP A 61 -3.82 24.99 19.71
C TRP A 61 -4.09 23.56 20.17
N CYS A 62 -4.16 23.31 21.48
CA CYS A 62 -4.55 22.01 22.03
C CYS A 62 -5.71 22.13 23.02
N SER A 63 -6.57 21.11 23.04
CA SER A 63 -7.65 20.98 24.02
C SER A 63 -7.49 19.64 24.73
N GLU A 64 -6.87 19.63 25.91
CA GLU A 64 -6.95 18.49 26.82
C GLU A 64 -8.09 18.74 27.83
N PHE A 65 -8.71 17.68 28.34
CA PHE A 65 -9.92 17.67 29.22
C PHE A 65 -9.93 18.65 30.41
N ILE A 66 -8.80 19.30 30.72
CA ILE A 66 -8.60 20.19 31.86
C ILE A 66 -7.95 21.54 31.45
N PHE A 67 -7.34 21.65 30.27
CA PHE A 67 -6.57 22.84 29.86
C PHE A 67 -6.56 23.05 28.34
N ARG A 68 -6.79 24.29 27.90
CA ARG A 68 -6.59 24.74 26.52
C ARG A 68 -5.24 25.45 26.42
N GLY A 69 -4.37 24.97 25.53
CA GLY A 69 -2.99 25.46 25.42
C GLY A 69 -2.68 26.08 24.07
N LEU A 70 -1.78 27.08 24.09
CA LEU A 70 -1.19 27.72 22.92
C LEU A 70 0.31 27.46 22.91
N ASN A 71 0.86 27.05 21.77
CA ASN A 71 2.29 26.89 21.57
C ASN A 71 2.71 27.54 20.26
N ILE A 72 3.77 28.34 20.29
CA ILE A 72 4.28 29.06 19.12
C ILE A 72 5.75 28.65 18.91
N ASN A 73 6.03 28.10 17.74
CA ASN A 73 7.38 27.73 17.31
C ASN A 73 7.78 28.55 16.07
N ILE A 74 9.05 28.93 15.96
CA ILE A 74 9.54 29.77 14.85
C ILE A 74 10.85 29.19 14.32
N ASP A 75 10.86 28.86 13.02
CA ASP A 75 11.98 28.21 12.32
C ASP A 75 12.45 29.03 11.09
N ASP A 76 13.73 28.92 10.72
CA ASP A 76 14.30 29.53 9.50
C ASP A 76 14.18 28.55 8.31
N SER A 77 13.71 29.04 7.17
CA SER A 77 13.62 28.26 5.93
C SER A 77 14.98 28.01 5.24
N ASN A 78 16.00 28.84 5.52
CA ASN A 78 17.26 28.87 4.75
C ASN A 78 18.35 27.87 5.20
N ILE A 79 18.06 26.93 6.11
CA ILE A 79 19.03 25.90 6.50
C ILE A 79 18.93 24.69 5.56
N SER A 80 19.64 24.76 4.44
CA SER A 80 19.96 23.62 3.58
C SER A 80 20.73 22.54 4.37
N SER A 81 20.07 21.41 4.64
CA SER A 81 20.54 20.02 4.65
C SER A 81 21.98 19.60 5.07
N SER A 82 22.82 20.40 5.73
CA SER A 82 24.18 19.97 6.08
C SER A 82 24.76 20.64 7.33
N SER A 83 24.14 20.42 8.49
CA SER A 83 24.80 20.26 9.80
C SER A 83 23.76 20.37 10.91
N ARG A 84 23.05 19.28 11.22
CA ARG A 84 22.31 19.20 12.49
C ARG A 84 23.30 18.96 13.61
N LYS A 85 23.93 20.03 14.09
CA LYS A 85 24.38 20.09 15.49
C LYS A 85 23.17 20.57 16.29
N SER A 86 22.82 19.82 17.32
CA SER A 86 21.75 20.13 18.26
C SER A 86 21.96 21.50 18.90
N SER A 87 21.30 22.54 18.38
CA SER A 87 20.91 23.68 19.22
C SER A 87 19.51 23.38 19.75
N ALA A 88 19.34 23.55 21.06
CA ALA A 88 18.09 23.29 21.76
C ALA A 88 16.89 23.94 21.05
N ASN A 89 15.83 23.17 20.85
CA ASN A 89 14.53 23.67 20.40
C ASN A 89 14.07 24.79 21.34
N SER A 90 14.03 26.04 20.86
CA SER A 90 13.43 27.17 21.58
C SER A 90 11.92 27.22 21.33
N GLY A 91 11.22 26.12 21.60
CA GLY A 91 9.76 26.09 21.60
C GLY A 91 9.24 26.75 22.87
N HIS A 92 8.72 27.98 22.77
CA HIS A 92 8.16 28.69 23.91
C HIS A 92 6.73 28.20 24.17
N ARG A 93 6.60 27.33 25.18
CA ARG A 93 5.29 26.84 25.63
C ARG A 93 4.62 27.90 26.50
N VAL A 94 3.57 28.50 25.97
CA VAL A 94 2.75 29.49 26.67
C VAL A 94 1.73 28.77 27.54
N GLN A 95 1.78 28.95 28.86
CA GLN A 95 0.80 28.41 29.81
C GLN A 95 -0.13 29.49 30.39
N GLU A 96 0.19 30.77 30.17
CA GLU A 96 -0.57 31.90 30.69
C GLU A 96 -1.65 32.35 29.71
N ILE A 97 -2.85 32.65 30.23
CA ILE A 97 -4.03 33.06 29.45
C ILE A 97 -3.78 34.40 28.72
N LYS A 98 -2.90 35.24 29.24
CA LYS A 98 -2.47 36.51 28.65
C LYS A 98 -1.01 36.74 28.99
N GLY A 99 -0.22 37.24 28.05
CA GLY A 99 1.17 37.54 28.32
C GLY A 99 1.94 38.01 27.10
N SER A 100 3.24 38.22 27.32
CA SER A 100 4.21 38.52 26.28
C SER A 100 5.46 37.71 26.51
N SER A 101 6.10 37.26 25.43
CA SER A 101 7.40 36.61 25.48
C SER A 101 8.33 37.27 24.47
N THR A 102 9.58 37.46 24.88
CA THR A 102 10.63 37.97 24.00
C THR A 102 11.76 36.96 24.00
N PHE A 103 12.21 36.58 22.81
CA PHE A 103 13.32 35.66 22.65
C PHE A 103 14.09 35.98 21.37
N GLN A 104 15.31 35.47 21.29
CA GLN A 104 16.16 35.64 20.12
C GLN A 104 16.17 34.36 19.30
N SER A 105 15.82 34.45 18.03
CA SER A 105 15.89 33.33 17.08
C SER A 105 16.34 33.86 15.72
N CYS A 106 17.12 33.08 14.97
CA CYS A 106 17.57 33.41 13.61
C CYS A 106 18.32 34.76 13.48
N ASN A 107 19.02 35.21 14.54
CA ASN A 107 19.67 36.52 14.68
C ASN A 107 18.71 37.73 14.67
N SER A 108 17.42 37.50 14.87
CA SER A 108 16.40 38.53 15.01
C SER A 108 15.78 38.50 16.41
N ARG A 109 15.34 39.66 16.91
CA ARG A 109 14.58 39.77 18.16
C ARG A 109 13.12 39.47 17.87
N ILE A 110 12.57 38.44 18.50
CA ILE A 110 11.18 38.05 18.33
C ILE A 110 10.41 38.40 19.59
N GLU A 111 9.29 39.10 19.43
CA GLU A 111 8.37 39.44 20.50
C GLU A 111 7.00 38.86 20.14
N VAL A 112 6.42 38.09 21.05
CA VAL A 112 5.11 37.45 20.88
C VAL A 112 4.20 37.95 21.97
N PHE A 113 3.05 38.49 21.60
CA PHE A 113 2.00 38.95 22.51
C PHE A 113 0.75 38.12 22.28
N TRP A 114 0.07 37.72 23.35
CA TRP A 114 -1.19 36.99 23.23
C TRP A 114 -2.14 37.37 24.35
N ASP A 115 -3.43 37.32 24.04
CA ASP A 115 -4.51 37.43 25.01
C ASP A 115 -5.63 36.49 24.60
N LEU A 116 -5.90 35.51 25.48
CA LEU A 116 -6.97 34.53 25.34
C LEU A 116 -8.03 34.72 26.45
N SER A 117 -7.98 35.82 27.22
CA SER A 117 -8.83 36.02 28.40
C SER A 117 -10.32 36.08 28.09
N THR A 118 -10.67 36.61 26.90
CA THR A 118 -12.04 36.71 26.38
C THR A 118 -12.34 35.67 25.29
N ALA A 119 -11.46 34.68 25.10
CA ALA A 119 -11.52 33.78 23.97
C ALA A 119 -12.76 32.87 24.04
N TYR A 120 -13.57 32.92 23.00
CA TYR A 120 -14.71 32.05 22.80
C TYR A 120 -14.32 30.87 21.90
N PHE A 121 -14.62 29.66 22.36
CA PHE A 121 -14.37 28.43 21.64
C PHE A 121 -15.69 27.73 21.36
N ASP A 122 -15.83 27.18 20.17
CA ASP A 122 -16.90 26.22 19.86
C ASP A 122 -16.42 24.80 20.23
N ALA A 123 -16.75 23.82 19.42
CA ALA A 123 -16.46 22.41 19.70
C ALA A 123 -14.97 22.04 19.58
N GLY A 124 -14.13 22.87 18.95
CA GLY A 124 -12.70 22.59 18.68
C GLY A 124 -11.70 23.33 19.57
N PRO A 125 -10.38 23.09 19.40
CA PRO A 125 -9.33 23.63 20.26
C PRO A 125 -8.95 25.08 19.90
N GLU A 126 -9.25 25.52 18.68
CA GLU A 126 -8.96 26.86 18.16
C GLU A 126 -10.07 27.85 18.59
N PRO A 127 -9.72 29.05 19.09
CA PRO A 127 -10.71 30.08 19.43
C PRO A 127 -11.31 30.72 18.18
N ILE A 128 -12.58 31.09 18.26
CA ILE A 128 -13.32 31.70 17.14
C ILE A 128 -13.35 33.22 17.24
N ARG A 129 -13.41 33.77 18.45
CA ARG A 129 -13.46 35.22 18.71
C ARG A 129 -12.95 35.55 20.10
N GLY A 130 -12.71 36.83 20.40
CA GLY A 130 -12.28 37.34 21.69
C GLY A 130 -10.84 36.98 22.03
N PHE A 131 -9.98 36.78 21.04
CA PHE A 131 -8.57 36.44 21.24
C PHE A 131 -7.67 37.24 20.32
N TYR A 132 -6.39 37.37 20.67
CA TYR A 132 -5.37 37.75 19.70
C TYR A 132 -4.02 37.08 19.95
N VAL A 133 -3.25 36.90 18.89
CA VAL A 133 -1.83 36.52 18.91
C VAL A 133 -1.09 37.40 17.92
N VAL A 134 -0.08 38.13 18.39
CA VAL A 134 0.75 39.04 17.60
C VAL A 134 2.19 38.58 17.68
N VAL A 135 2.85 38.43 16.54
CA VAL A 135 4.30 38.15 16.45
C VAL A 135 4.99 39.32 15.77
N LEU A 136 6.00 39.86 16.44
CA LEU A 136 6.91 40.88 15.95
C LEU A 136 8.29 40.28 15.74
N VAL A 137 8.97 40.67 14.66
CA VAL A 137 10.37 40.32 14.39
C VAL A 137 11.14 41.60 14.13
N ASP A 138 12.20 41.84 14.90
CA ASP A 138 12.98 43.07 14.91
C ASP A 138 12.11 44.33 15.03
N SER A 139 11.07 44.23 15.87
CA SER A 139 10.03 45.26 16.06
C SER A 139 9.21 45.61 14.81
N GLY A 140 9.18 44.74 13.79
CA GLY A 140 8.23 44.76 12.67
C GLY A 140 7.09 43.76 12.88
N LEU A 141 5.87 44.12 12.47
CA LEU A 141 4.68 43.26 12.55
C LEU A 141 4.71 42.16 11.49
N VAL A 142 4.68 40.90 11.91
CA VAL A 142 4.87 39.74 11.02
C VAL A 142 3.66 38.80 10.98
N LEU A 143 2.96 38.62 12.09
CA LEU A 143 1.74 37.81 12.18
C LEU A 143 0.75 38.44 13.16
N VAL A 144 -0.51 38.55 12.74
CA VAL A 144 -1.65 38.90 13.59
C VAL A 144 -2.73 37.84 13.39
N LEU A 145 -3.15 37.22 14.48
CA LEU A 145 -4.28 36.30 14.53
C LEU A 145 -5.31 36.82 15.53
N GLY A 146 -6.60 36.62 15.25
CA GLY A 146 -7.71 36.99 16.12
C GLY A 146 -8.29 38.38 15.82
N ASP A 147 -8.98 38.96 16.81
CA ASP A 147 -9.89 40.10 16.63
C ASP A 147 -9.27 41.46 16.99
N ILE A 148 -7.94 41.53 17.17
CA ILE A 148 -7.29 42.79 17.50
C ILE A 148 -7.24 43.70 16.27
N ASP A 149 -7.74 44.93 16.41
CA ASP A 149 -7.72 45.91 15.33
C ASP A 149 -6.28 46.36 15.06
N ASN A 150 -5.93 46.49 13.77
CA ASN A 150 -4.59 46.94 13.36
C ASN A 150 -4.21 48.32 13.94
N GLU A 151 -5.19 49.21 14.16
CA GLU A 151 -4.95 50.49 14.81
C GLU A 151 -4.62 50.34 16.30
N GLU A 152 -5.22 49.36 16.97
CA GLU A 152 -4.95 49.06 18.38
C GLU A 152 -3.56 48.43 18.55
N VAL A 153 -3.12 47.59 17.60
CA VAL A 153 -1.74 47.08 17.54
C VAL A 153 -0.73 48.22 17.34
N ASN A 154 -1.02 49.15 16.43
CA ASN A 154 -0.16 50.30 16.13
C ASN A 154 -0.15 51.37 17.24
N THR A 155 -1.16 51.43 18.10
CA THR A 155 -1.20 52.41 19.20
C THR A 155 -0.66 51.83 20.50
N LYS A 156 -0.89 50.54 20.79
CA LYS A 156 -0.48 49.89 22.04
C LYS A 156 0.87 49.20 21.98
N LEU A 157 1.25 48.58 20.85
CA LEU A 157 2.42 47.69 20.76
C LEU A 157 3.57 48.29 19.94
N LEU A 158 3.26 48.93 18.81
CA LEU A 158 4.27 49.44 17.88
C LEU A 158 4.17 50.96 17.81
N LYS A 159 5.05 51.71 18.48
CA LYS A 159 5.06 53.20 18.50
C LYS A 159 5.32 53.86 17.12
N LYS A 160 5.02 53.19 16.00
CA LYS A 160 5.27 53.60 14.61
C LYS A 160 4.27 52.89 13.67
N THR A 161 3.82 53.56 12.62
CA THR A 161 2.93 53.01 11.59
C THR A 161 3.68 52.06 10.66
N TRP A 162 3.18 50.82 10.49
CA TRP A 162 3.76 49.82 9.59
C TRP A 162 2.72 49.29 8.60
N VAL A 163 3.19 48.86 7.42
CA VAL A 163 2.39 48.08 6.47
C VAL A 163 2.44 46.61 6.93
N PRO A 164 1.31 45.96 7.25
CA PRO A 164 1.31 44.57 7.65
C PRO A 164 1.82 43.69 6.50
N LEU A 165 2.84 42.88 6.75
CA LEU A 165 3.15 41.76 5.86
C LEU A 165 1.96 40.80 5.90
N ARG A 166 1.49 40.32 4.74
CA ARG A 166 0.43 39.31 4.69
C ARG A 166 1.07 37.93 4.85
N PRO A 167 0.97 37.28 6.03
CA PRO A 167 1.48 35.93 6.20
C PRO A 167 0.68 34.97 5.31
N SER A 168 1.38 34.04 4.66
CA SER A 168 0.74 32.97 3.88
C SER A 168 0.58 31.73 4.76
N LEU A 169 -0.65 31.21 4.89
CA LEU A 169 -0.86 29.92 5.56
C LEU A 169 -0.44 28.80 4.60
N VAL A 170 0.62 28.08 4.94
CA VAL A 170 1.19 27.04 4.07
C VAL A 170 0.74 25.64 4.48
N SER A 171 0.53 25.41 5.78
CA SER A 171 0.09 24.10 6.26
C SER A 171 -0.83 24.20 7.47
N ARG A 172 -1.83 23.34 7.50
CA ARG A 172 -2.69 23.10 8.66
C ARG A 172 -2.64 21.62 9.00
N ARG A 173 -2.36 21.29 10.26
CA ARG A 173 -2.35 19.92 10.77
C ARG A 173 -3.40 19.76 11.86
N GLU A 174 -4.17 18.70 11.78
CA GLU A 174 -5.20 18.39 12.75
C GLU A 174 -5.06 16.96 13.25
N ASN A 175 -5.12 16.79 14.56
CA ASN A 175 -4.99 15.49 15.20
C ASN A 175 -6.31 15.12 15.88
N PHE A 176 -6.77 13.90 15.65
CA PHE A 176 -8.00 13.33 16.21
C PHE A 176 -7.68 12.07 17.02
N SER A 177 -8.37 11.89 18.14
CA SER A 177 -8.29 10.69 18.98
C SER A 177 -9.66 10.01 19.15
N GLY A 178 -9.63 8.69 19.33
CA GLY A 178 -10.72 7.94 19.97
C GLY A 178 -11.99 7.67 19.14
N LYS A 179 -12.12 8.13 17.89
CA LYS A 179 -13.28 7.80 17.02
C LYS A 179 -12.89 7.48 15.59
N THR A 180 -13.69 6.62 14.96
CA THR A 180 -13.54 6.17 13.57
C THR A 180 -14.11 7.17 12.55
N MET A 181 -14.60 8.33 12.97
CA MET A 181 -15.20 9.34 12.11
C MET A 181 -14.71 10.73 12.52
N CYS A 182 -13.98 11.41 11.64
CA CYS A 182 -13.40 12.73 11.85
C CYS A 182 -14.11 13.76 10.97
N SER A 183 -14.40 14.95 11.50
CA SER A 183 -14.96 16.07 10.74
C SER A 183 -14.08 17.30 10.91
N THR A 184 -13.83 18.00 9.81
CA THR A 184 -13.08 19.26 9.80
C THR A 184 -13.60 20.22 8.76
N LYS A 185 -13.21 21.49 8.88
CA LYS A 185 -13.49 22.55 7.91
C LYS A 185 -12.17 23.09 7.38
N ALA A 186 -12.05 23.19 6.06
CA ALA A 186 -10.84 23.73 5.45
C ALA A 186 -11.17 24.60 4.24
N ARG A 187 -10.35 25.63 4.05
CA ARG A 187 -10.36 26.48 2.87
C ARG A 187 -9.06 26.23 2.10
N PHE A 188 -9.16 25.93 0.82
CA PHE A 188 -8.00 25.55 -0.01
C PHE A 188 -7.39 26.72 -0.80
N CYS A 189 -8.08 27.86 -0.88
CA CYS A 189 -7.53 29.09 -1.46
C CYS A 189 -8.09 30.32 -0.76
N ASP A 190 -7.34 31.42 -0.75
CA ASP A 190 -7.73 32.64 -0.02
C ASP A 190 -9.07 33.22 -0.49
N THR A 191 -9.37 33.06 -1.78
CA THR A 191 -10.63 33.49 -2.42
C THR A 191 -11.72 32.40 -2.42
N GLY A 192 -11.42 31.22 -1.88
CA GLY A 192 -12.30 30.05 -1.92
C GLY A 192 -13.31 30.01 -0.79
N THR A 193 -14.25 29.08 -0.91
CA THR A 193 -15.22 28.77 0.13
C THR A 193 -14.62 27.85 1.18
N THR A 194 -15.21 27.85 2.38
CA THR A 194 -14.84 26.88 3.41
C THR A 194 -15.61 25.59 3.16
N HIS A 195 -14.90 24.48 2.96
CA HIS A 195 -15.51 23.17 2.73
C HIS A 195 -15.59 22.34 4.00
N ASP A 196 -16.68 21.60 4.15
CA ASP A 196 -16.87 20.62 5.22
C ASP A 196 -16.31 19.27 4.77
N ILE A 197 -15.21 18.84 5.40
CA ILE A 197 -14.53 17.57 5.09
C ILE A 197 -14.88 16.56 6.18
N LEU A 198 -15.41 15.42 5.73
CA LEU A 198 -15.73 14.31 6.61
C LEU A 198 -14.94 13.07 6.19
N ILE A 199 -14.29 12.43 7.15
CA ILE A 199 -13.57 11.18 6.94
C ILE A 199 -14.19 10.12 7.85
N LYS A 200 -14.57 8.99 7.28
CA LYS A 200 -15.12 7.85 8.02
C LYS A 200 -14.31 6.61 7.70
N PHE A 201 -13.87 5.97 8.76
CA PHE A 201 -13.38 4.61 8.79
C PHE A 201 -14.53 3.72 9.24
N SER A 202 -15.00 2.84 8.37
CA SER A 202 -15.92 1.80 8.79
C SER A 202 -15.15 0.49 8.95
N GLY A 203 -14.98 0.07 10.20
CA GLY A 203 -14.44 -1.22 10.63
C GLY A 203 -15.15 -1.65 11.92
N ASP A 204 -15.50 -2.93 12.00
CA ASP A 204 -16.18 -3.64 13.08
C ASP A 204 -17.52 -3.05 13.57
N GLN A 205 -18.60 -3.43 12.88
CA GLN A 205 -19.81 -3.83 13.62
C GLN A 205 -19.50 -5.22 14.21
N GLU A 206 -19.95 -5.49 15.44
CA GLU A 206 -19.73 -6.71 16.24
C GLU A 206 -20.07 -8.05 15.55
N ASP A 207 -20.47 -8.01 14.28
CA ASP A 207 -20.92 -9.12 13.45
C ASP A 207 -19.94 -9.41 12.28
N GLY A 208 -18.64 -9.47 12.60
CA GLY A 208 -17.57 -10.27 11.97
C GLY A 208 -17.35 -10.28 10.45
N SER A 209 -18.05 -9.50 9.62
CA SER A 209 -18.17 -9.76 8.18
C SER A 209 -17.94 -8.58 7.24
N LYS A 210 -17.46 -7.42 7.71
CA LYS A 210 -17.18 -6.27 6.82
C LYS A 210 -15.70 -5.92 6.79
N ASN A 211 -15.11 -6.02 5.59
CA ASN A 211 -13.77 -5.51 5.31
C ASN A 211 -13.70 -4.01 5.63
N PRO A 212 -12.58 -3.53 6.21
CA PRO A 212 -12.42 -2.12 6.55
C PRO A 212 -12.44 -1.27 5.27
N VAL A 213 -13.19 -0.17 5.32
CA VAL A 213 -13.37 0.79 4.23
C VAL A 213 -13.06 2.20 4.73
N LEU A 214 -12.26 2.95 3.96
CA LEU A 214 -12.08 4.38 4.13
C LEU A 214 -13.04 5.10 3.19
N SER A 215 -13.75 6.09 3.69
CA SER A 215 -14.55 6.98 2.87
C SER A 215 -14.28 8.42 3.26
N ALA A 216 -14.18 9.30 2.26
CA ALA A 216 -14.08 10.74 2.47
C ALA A 216 -15.20 11.46 1.70
N TRP A 217 -15.75 12.49 2.33
CA TRP A 217 -16.76 13.37 1.78
C TRP A 217 -16.28 14.82 1.88
N ILE A 218 -16.67 15.62 0.90
CA ILE A 218 -16.49 17.07 0.90
C ILE A 218 -17.86 17.67 0.60
N ASP A 219 -18.33 18.58 1.45
CA ASP A 219 -19.64 19.24 1.39
C ASP A 219 -20.81 18.25 1.25
N GLY A 220 -20.71 17.12 1.97
CA GLY A 220 -21.68 16.04 1.92
C GLY A 220 -21.59 15.12 0.69
N LYS A 221 -20.80 15.47 -0.35
CA LYS A 221 -20.56 14.63 -1.52
C LYS A 221 -19.42 13.65 -1.25
N LYS A 222 -19.64 12.36 -1.48
CA LYS A 222 -18.60 11.33 -1.33
C LYS A 222 -17.58 11.44 -2.47
N ILE A 223 -16.32 11.68 -2.14
CA ILE A 223 -15.24 11.86 -3.13
C ILE A 223 -14.30 10.64 -3.24
N LEU A 224 -14.19 9.86 -2.17
CA LEU A 224 -13.27 8.73 -2.05
C LEU A 224 -13.98 7.58 -1.36
N GLN A 225 -13.81 6.37 -1.90
CA GLN A 225 -14.18 5.13 -1.21
C GLN A 225 -13.11 4.07 -1.48
N VAL A 226 -12.25 3.82 -0.50
CA VAL A 226 -11.20 2.81 -0.60
C VAL A 226 -11.66 1.54 0.10
N LYS A 227 -11.92 0.51 -0.70
CA LYS A 227 -12.19 -0.85 -0.20
C LYS A 227 -10.88 -1.63 -0.07
N ARG A 228 -10.93 -2.74 0.68
CA ARG A 228 -9.77 -3.64 0.87
C ARG A 228 -8.57 -2.88 1.45
N LEU A 229 -8.82 -2.16 2.55
CA LEU A 229 -7.80 -1.29 3.15
C LEU A 229 -6.52 -2.03 3.54
N ARG A 230 -6.55 -3.35 3.77
CA ARG A 230 -5.34 -4.16 3.99
C ARG A 230 -4.37 -4.17 2.79
N TRP A 231 -4.85 -3.90 1.58
CA TRP A 231 -4.03 -3.79 0.36
C TRP A 231 -3.86 -2.35 -0.10
N ASN A 232 -4.90 -1.54 0.10
CA ASN A 232 -4.97 -0.17 -0.38
C ASN A 232 -4.78 0.85 0.76
N PHE A 233 -4.00 0.50 1.80
CA PHE A 233 -3.76 1.40 2.93
C PHE A 233 -2.93 2.63 2.58
N ARG A 234 -2.25 2.63 1.42
CA ARG A 234 -1.56 3.79 0.86
C ARG A 234 -2.06 4.06 -0.55
N GLY A 235 -2.35 5.32 -0.84
CA GLY A 235 -2.75 5.73 -2.18
C GLY A 235 -2.98 7.22 -2.29
N ASN A 236 -3.38 7.64 -3.49
CA ASN A 236 -3.65 9.02 -3.83
C ASN A 236 -4.82 9.13 -4.81
N GLN A 237 -5.55 10.24 -4.76
CA GLN A 237 -6.61 10.61 -5.68
C GLN A 237 -6.58 12.13 -5.87
N ILE A 238 -6.85 12.60 -7.07
CA ILE A 238 -6.93 14.04 -7.36
C ILE A 238 -8.41 14.44 -7.33
N VAL A 239 -8.70 15.56 -6.68
CA VAL A 239 -10.04 16.15 -6.57
C VAL A 239 -9.98 17.59 -7.07
N PHE A 240 -11.05 18.07 -7.70
CA PHE A 240 -11.15 19.45 -8.15
C PHE A 240 -12.06 20.23 -7.19
N LEU A 241 -11.53 21.26 -6.54
CA LEU A 241 -12.22 22.07 -5.53
C LEU A 241 -11.91 23.56 -5.78
N ASP A 242 -12.95 24.40 -5.85
CA ASP A 242 -12.83 25.86 -6.03
C ASP A 242 -11.88 26.28 -7.18
N GLY A 243 -11.90 25.54 -8.28
CA GLY A 243 -11.04 25.83 -9.44
C GLY A 243 -9.61 25.29 -9.34
N LEU A 244 -9.26 24.58 -8.26
CA LEU A 244 -7.93 24.05 -7.99
C LEU A 244 -7.90 22.51 -7.99
N LEU A 245 -6.77 21.96 -8.44
CA LEU A 245 -6.47 20.54 -8.28
C LEU A 245 -5.89 20.31 -6.88
N VAL A 246 -6.54 19.43 -6.12
CA VAL A 246 -6.16 19.04 -4.77
C VAL A 246 -5.81 17.55 -4.77
N ASP A 247 -4.55 17.25 -4.45
CA ASP A 247 -4.08 15.88 -4.20
C ASP A 247 -4.58 15.42 -2.84
N LEU A 248 -5.43 14.40 -2.81
CA LEU A 248 -5.80 13.65 -1.61
C LEU A 248 -4.94 12.39 -1.51
N MET A 249 -4.10 12.31 -0.49
CA MET A 249 -3.23 11.17 -0.20
C MET A 249 -3.60 10.55 1.13
N TRP A 250 -3.42 9.23 1.27
CA TRP A 250 -3.65 8.52 2.53
C TRP A 250 -2.55 7.50 2.83
N ASP A 251 -2.26 7.33 4.12
CA ASP A 251 -1.44 6.27 4.69
C ASP A 251 -2.09 5.75 5.99
N LEU A 252 -2.54 4.50 5.95
CA LEU A 252 -3.23 3.82 7.06
C LEU A 252 -2.41 2.66 7.62
N HIS A 253 -1.11 2.56 7.28
CA HIS A 253 -0.30 1.41 7.67
C HIS A 253 -0.20 1.24 9.18
N GLU A 254 0.13 2.32 9.91
CA GLU A 254 0.23 2.22 11.36
C GLU A 254 -1.12 1.89 11.98
N TRP A 255 -2.21 2.51 11.51
CA TRP A 255 -3.58 2.22 11.97
C TRP A 255 -3.98 0.74 11.82
N LEU A 256 -3.61 0.08 10.70
CA LEU A 256 -4.10 -1.26 10.38
C LEU A 256 -3.22 -2.40 10.91
N PHE A 257 -1.90 -2.19 11.02
CA PHE A 257 -0.94 -3.28 11.27
C PHE A 257 -0.20 -3.17 12.61
N LYS A 258 -0.44 -2.11 13.40
CA LYS A 258 0.24 -1.90 14.69
C LYS A 258 -0.69 -2.23 15.86
N GLU A 259 -0.27 -3.17 16.71
CA GLU A 259 -1.12 -3.77 17.75
C GLU A 259 -1.46 -2.85 18.95
N LYS A 260 -0.62 -1.84 19.26
CA LYS A 260 -0.71 -1.08 20.52
C LYS A 260 -1.36 0.30 20.39
N SER A 261 -1.05 1.01 19.31
CA SER A 261 -1.63 2.30 18.93
C SER A 261 -1.11 2.69 17.55
N GLY A 262 -2.03 2.83 16.61
CA GLY A 262 -1.74 3.15 15.22
C GLY A 262 -2.29 4.52 14.84
N CYS A 263 -1.59 5.22 13.92
CA CYS A 263 -2.10 6.44 13.32
C CYS A 263 -2.50 6.23 11.86
N ALA A 264 -3.57 6.89 11.46
CA ALA A 264 -4.00 7.07 10.08
C ALA A 264 -3.66 8.51 9.68
N VAL A 265 -3.09 8.69 8.50
CA VAL A 265 -2.69 10.00 7.99
C VAL A 265 -3.38 10.23 6.66
N LEU A 266 -4.06 11.37 6.52
CA LEU A 266 -4.62 11.86 5.27
C LEU A 266 -4.07 13.25 5.00
N MET A 267 -3.70 13.52 3.75
CA MET A 267 -3.16 14.81 3.34
C MET A 267 -3.92 15.31 2.12
N PHE A 268 -4.39 16.55 2.18
CA PHE A 268 -4.87 17.31 1.04
C PHE A 268 -3.79 18.34 0.69
N ARG A 269 -3.36 18.39 -0.57
CA ARG A 269 -2.35 19.35 -1.02
C ARG A 269 -2.82 20.03 -2.30
N THR A 270 -2.92 21.35 -2.28
CA THR A 270 -3.26 22.14 -3.47
C THR A 270 -2.06 22.21 -4.40
N ARG A 271 -2.27 22.08 -5.71
CA ARG A 271 -1.25 22.36 -6.71
C ARG A 271 -1.36 23.82 -7.17
N SER A 272 -0.24 24.52 -7.30
CA SER A 272 -0.19 25.86 -7.89
C SER A 272 0.12 25.78 -9.40
N GLY A 273 -0.58 26.59 -10.22
CA GLY A 273 -0.25 26.81 -11.63
C GLY A 273 -1.09 26.04 -12.67
N LEU A 274 -0.86 26.38 -13.94
CA LEU A 274 -1.33 25.71 -15.18
C LEU A 274 -0.73 24.29 -15.33
N ASP A 275 -0.53 23.58 -14.23
CA ASP A 275 0.07 22.25 -14.17
C ASP A 275 -0.97 21.16 -14.47
N SER A 276 -1.83 21.44 -15.46
CA SER A 276 -2.71 20.50 -16.15
C SER A 276 -2.00 19.80 -17.31
N ARG A 277 -0.69 20.02 -17.50
CA ARG A 277 0.14 19.31 -18.49
C ARG A 277 1.05 18.29 -17.83
N LEU A 278 0.72 17.02 -18.09
CA LEU A 278 1.63 15.90 -17.91
C LEU A 278 2.97 16.21 -18.59
N TRP A 279 4.03 16.32 -17.78
CA TRP A 279 5.45 16.16 -18.14
C TRP A 279 5.85 16.68 -19.53
N LEU A 280 6.19 17.96 -19.63
CA LEU A 280 7.21 18.45 -20.55
C LEU A 280 7.82 19.71 -19.92
N GLU A 281 9.15 19.77 -19.97
CA GLU A 281 9.98 20.88 -19.50
C GLU A 281 9.47 22.22 -20.04
N GLU A 282 9.39 23.23 -19.17
CA GLU A 282 10.07 24.51 -19.37
C GLU A 282 9.94 25.38 -18.12
N GLU A 283 11.05 25.98 -17.70
CA GLU A 283 11.09 27.06 -16.72
C GLU A 283 10.32 28.27 -17.26
N GLN A 284 9.16 28.58 -16.67
CA GLN A 284 8.62 29.94 -16.72
C GLN A 284 8.30 30.43 -15.32
N LYS A 285 8.83 31.62 -15.01
CA LYS A 285 8.54 32.43 -13.82
C LYS A 285 7.06 32.80 -13.78
N GLY A 286 6.21 31.88 -13.36
CA GLY A 286 4.87 32.16 -12.86
C GLY A 286 4.94 32.53 -11.38
N GLN A 287 4.18 33.53 -10.94
CA GLN A 287 4.05 33.87 -9.52
C GLN A 287 3.80 32.60 -8.69
N ASP A 288 4.75 32.25 -7.82
CA ASP A 288 4.64 31.16 -6.84
C ASP A 288 3.42 31.43 -5.97
N ARG A 289 2.27 30.84 -6.32
CA ARG A 289 1.17 30.74 -5.37
C ARG A 289 1.59 29.72 -4.30
N PRO A 290 1.54 30.07 -3.01
CA PRO A 290 1.94 29.15 -1.96
C PRO A 290 1.04 27.91 -1.99
N GLU A 291 1.66 26.73 -2.12
CA GLU A 291 0.94 25.46 -2.03
C GLU A 291 0.45 25.25 -0.59
N PHE A 292 -0.88 25.25 -0.40
CA PHE A 292 -1.49 24.93 0.88
C PHE A 292 -1.58 23.41 1.07
N SER A 293 -1.31 22.95 2.30
CA SER A 293 -1.45 21.55 2.69
C SER A 293 -2.27 21.39 3.97
N LEU A 294 -3.30 20.55 3.93
CA LEU A 294 -4.04 20.11 5.11
C LEU A 294 -3.64 18.67 5.44
N LEU A 295 -3.11 18.45 6.63
CA LEU A 295 -2.75 17.14 7.16
C LEU A 295 -3.71 16.76 8.29
N ILE A 296 -4.39 15.64 8.13
CA ILE A 296 -5.28 15.06 9.14
C ILE A 296 -4.62 13.79 9.66
N SER A 297 -4.42 13.71 10.97
CA SER A 297 -3.97 12.50 11.63
C SER A 297 -5.04 12.00 12.60
N ALA A 298 -5.37 10.72 12.54
CA ALA A 298 -6.26 10.07 13.48
C ALA A 298 -5.51 8.98 14.23
N SER A 299 -5.70 8.88 15.54
CA SER A 299 -5.08 7.85 16.39
C SER A 299 -6.14 6.94 17.03
N SER A 300 -5.91 5.63 16.97
CA SER A 300 -6.75 4.63 17.64
C SER A 300 -6.16 4.36 19.01
N THR A 301 -6.84 4.81 20.07
CA THR A 301 -6.47 4.50 21.46
C THR A 301 -7.67 3.88 22.17
N HIS A 302 -7.51 2.64 22.65
CA HIS A 302 -8.31 2.18 23.79
C HIS A 302 -7.92 3.06 24.99
N ARG A 303 -8.93 3.57 25.71
CA ARG A 303 -8.82 4.50 26.83
C ARG A 303 -7.59 4.25 27.72
N THR A 304 -6.63 5.16 27.69
CA THR A 304 -6.00 5.80 28.86
C THR A 304 -5.18 7.00 28.37
N CYS A 305 -5.51 8.19 28.89
CA CYS A 305 -4.73 9.40 28.67
C CYS A 305 -3.44 9.40 29.50
N ILE A 306 -2.61 10.41 29.20
CA ILE A 306 -1.52 11.01 29.98
C ILE A 306 -0.12 10.51 29.63
N SER A 307 0.48 11.14 28.62
CA SER A 307 1.57 12.10 28.85
C SER A 307 2.10 12.60 27.50
N CYS A 308 2.24 13.93 27.38
CA CYS A 308 3.14 14.53 26.40
C CYS A 308 4.51 13.85 26.50
N PRO A 309 5.04 13.21 25.45
CA PRO A 309 6.39 12.72 25.53
C PRO A 309 7.32 13.92 25.63
N ARG A 310 8.09 13.96 26.72
CA ARG A 310 9.37 14.66 26.77
C ARG A 310 10.12 14.33 25.48
N SER A 311 10.75 15.33 24.87
CA SER A 311 11.75 15.15 23.83
C SER A 311 12.94 14.36 24.39
N SER A 312 12.82 13.04 24.48
CA SER A 312 13.96 12.14 24.61
C SER A 312 14.47 11.89 23.20
N GLY A 313 15.74 12.21 23.00
CA GLY A 313 16.40 12.13 21.70
C GLY A 313 16.19 10.78 21.06
N PHE A 314 15.46 10.76 19.95
CA PHE A 314 15.57 9.68 18.99
C PHE A 314 16.99 9.75 18.44
N HIS A 315 17.85 8.83 18.91
CA HIS A 315 19.05 8.50 18.21
C HIS A 315 18.67 8.12 16.79
N ARG A 316 19.04 9.01 15.87
CA ARG A 316 18.98 8.83 14.43
C ARG A 316 19.91 7.66 14.09
N ARG A 317 19.42 6.43 14.19
CA ARG A 317 20.03 5.34 13.42
C ARG A 317 19.82 5.73 11.97
N ASN A 318 20.94 5.94 11.27
CA ASN A 318 20.96 6.18 9.85
C ASN A 318 20.24 5.03 9.14
N LEU A 319 18.94 5.19 8.90
CA LEU A 319 18.27 4.50 7.81
C LEU A 319 18.83 5.13 6.56
N VAL A 320 19.88 4.49 6.04
CA VAL A 320 20.28 4.65 4.65
C VAL A 320 19.02 4.41 3.84
N SER A 321 18.48 5.50 3.27
CA SER A 321 17.46 5.41 2.25
C SER A 321 18.16 4.80 1.05
N THR A 322 18.06 3.48 0.89
CA THR A 322 18.46 2.82 -0.35
C THR A 322 17.43 3.21 -1.41
N ARG A 323 17.49 4.45 -1.90
CA ARG A 323 16.95 4.81 -3.21
C ARG A 323 17.81 4.08 -4.23
N LEU A 324 17.43 2.86 -4.59
CA LEU A 324 18.04 2.18 -5.72
C LEU A 324 17.37 2.69 -6.99
N CYS A 325 18.08 3.60 -7.65
CA CYS A 325 17.94 3.86 -9.07
C CYS A 325 18.49 2.61 -9.79
N ALA A 326 17.60 1.77 -10.30
CA ALA A 326 17.98 0.65 -11.15
C ALA A 326 18.49 1.23 -12.49
N ARG A 327 19.81 1.28 -12.65
CA ARG A 327 20.44 1.66 -13.93
C ARG A 327 20.44 0.42 -14.82
N ALA A 328 19.35 0.18 -15.53
CA ALA A 328 19.30 -0.77 -16.63
C ALA A 328 19.78 -0.05 -17.90
N SER A 329 20.95 -0.43 -18.40
CA SER A 329 21.43 -0.04 -19.72
C SER A 329 20.54 -0.74 -20.75
N LEU A 330 19.67 0.01 -21.43
CA LEU A 330 18.87 -0.49 -22.54
C LEU A 330 19.70 -0.47 -23.83
N PRO A 331 19.70 -1.54 -24.64
CA PRO A 331 19.92 -1.38 -26.07
C PRO A 331 18.67 -0.78 -26.71
N ASP A 332 18.88 0.31 -27.44
CA ASP A 332 17.86 1.02 -28.22
C ASP A 332 17.19 0.07 -29.22
N ASN A 333 15.87 -0.14 -29.07
CA ASN A 333 15.07 -0.76 -30.11
C ASN A 333 13.84 0.12 -30.35
N GLY A 334 13.88 0.81 -31.50
CA GLY A 334 13.02 1.93 -31.84
C GLY A 334 11.55 1.59 -32.05
N ASN A 335 10.80 1.42 -30.96
CA ASN A 335 9.35 1.57 -30.93
C ASN A 335 8.93 2.09 -29.55
N GLY A 336 8.57 3.38 -29.48
CA GLY A 336 8.34 4.16 -28.26
C GLY A 336 7.11 3.77 -27.43
N VAL A 337 7.06 2.55 -26.91
CA VAL A 337 6.13 2.11 -25.87
C VAL A 337 6.94 1.83 -24.60
N LYS A 338 6.91 2.74 -23.62
CA LYS A 338 7.48 2.50 -22.29
C LYS A 338 6.66 1.41 -21.59
N VAL A 339 7.19 0.20 -21.51
CA VAL A 339 6.58 -0.89 -20.73
C VAL A 339 6.93 -0.68 -19.26
N GLU A 340 5.94 -0.29 -18.44
CA GLU A 340 6.07 -0.21 -16.99
C GLU A 340 6.04 -1.64 -16.40
N TYR A 341 7.19 -2.19 -16.03
CA TYR A 341 7.26 -3.53 -15.44
C TYR A 341 6.94 -3.48 -13.94
N THR A 342 5.73 -3.94 -13.57
CA THR A 342 5.40 -4.21 -12.17
C THR A 342 6.10 -5.49 -11.68
N PRO A 343 6.78 -5.48 -10.52
CA PRO A 343 7.55 -6.63 -10.04
C PRO A 343 6.69 -7.85 -9.72
N TRP A 344 7.31 -9.04 -9.79
CA TRP A 344 6.70 -10.31 -9.38
C TRP A 344 7.17 -10.72 -7.99
N LEU A 345 6.24 -11.21 -7.16
CA LEU A 345 6.54 -11.88 -5.90
C LEU A 345 6.45 -13.39 -6.11
N ILE A 346 7.56 -14.09 -5.96
CA ILE A 346 7.64 -15.55 -6.08
C ILE A 346 7.88 -16.12 -4.69
N VAL A 347 6.90 -16.83 -4.17
CA VAL A 347 6.90 -17.34 -2.79
C VAL A 347 6.96 -18.86 -2.81
N GLY A 348 7.98 -19.42 -2.15
CA GLY A 348 8.04 -20.84 -1.84
C GLY A 348 7.50 -21.08 -0.45
N LEU A 349 6.54 -21.99 -0.31
CA LEU A 349 6.06 -22.43 0.99
C LEU A 349 6.94 -23.54 1.57
N GLY A 350 7.08 -23.54 2.90
CA GLY A 350 7.90 -24.49 3.65
C GLY A 350 7.99 -24.11 5.12
N ASN A 351 8.64 -24.95 5.91
CA ASN A 351 8.96 -24.66 7.32
C ASN A 351 10.46 -24.36 7.49
N PRO A 352 10.83 -23.35 8.31
CA PRO A 352 12.22 -23.01 8.57
C PRO A 352 12.89 -24.00 9.55
N GLY A 353 14.20 -24.18 9.38
CA GLY A 353 15.05 -24.96 10.28
C GLY A 353 15.49 -26.33 9.73
N ASN A 354 16.65 -26.80 10.17
CA ASN A 354 17.34 -27.97 9.62
C ASN A 354 16.51 -29.28 9.65
N LYS A 355 15.62 -29.42 10.64
CA LYS A 355 14.72 -30.59 10.76
C LYS A 355 13.76 -30.76 9.58
N TYR A 356 13.41 -29.67 8.88
CA TYR A 356 12.50 -29.70 7.75
C TYR A 356 13.22 -29.69 6.40
N HIS A 357 14.56 -29.62 6.40
CA HIS A 357 15.32 -29.64 5.17
C HIS A 357 15.17 -30.99 4.45
N GLY A 358 14.78 -30.94 3.17
CA GLY A 358 14.60 -32.14 2.34
C GLY A 358 13.28 -32.88 2.55
N THR A 359 12.35 -32.34 3.33
CA THR A 359 11.02 -32.95 3.54
C THR A 359 10.06 -32.61 2.40
N ARG A 360 9.02 -33.42 2.21
CA ARG A 360 8.03 -33.21 1.14
C ARG A 360 7.38 -31.83 1.21
N HIS A 361 7.06 -31.37 2.42
CA HIS A 361 6.42 -30.07 2.66
C HIS A 361 7.33 -28.85 2.47
N ASN A 362 8.63 -29.07 2.23
CA ASN A 362 9.61 -28.01 2.02
C ASN A 362 10.04 -27.88 0.54
N VAL A 363 9.42 -28.64 -0.37
CA VAL A 363 9.73 -28.58 -1.81
C VAL A 363 9.54 -27.18 -2.41
N GLY A 364 8.63 -26.36 -1.86
CA GLY A 364 8.46 -24.97 -2.26
C GLY A 364 9.68 -24.11 -1.93
N PHE A 365 10.35 -24.33 -0.79
CA PHE A 365 11.62 -23.67 -0.47
C PHE A 365 12.73 -24.12 -1.39
N GLU A 366 12.84 -25.43 -1.63
CA GLU A 366 13.85 -26.00 -2.55
C GLU A 366 13.71 -25.40 -3.95
N MET A 367 12.48 -25.16 -4.38
CA MET A 367 12.19 -24.51 -5.66
C MET A 367 12.68 -23.05 -5.70
N ILE A 368 12.46 -22.28 -4.64
CA ILE A 368 12.99 -20.91 -4.55
C ILE A 368 14.52 -20.91 -4.56
N ASP A 369 15.15 -21.84 -3.85
CA ASP A 369 16.60 -21.97 -3.82
C ASP A 369 17.15 -22.30 -5.23
N ARG A 370 16.44 -23.15 -5.99
CA ARG A 370 16.81 -23.48 -7.37
C ARG A 370 16.64 -22.31 -8.34
N ILE A 371 15.56 -21.53 -8.21
CA ILE A 371 15.34 -20.30 -8.99
C ILE A 371 16.41 -19.27 -8.64
N ALA A 372 16.69 -19.07 -7.35
CA ALA A 372 17.70 -18.13 -6.87
C ALA A 372 19.09 -18.46 -7.45
N GLN A 373 19.47 -19.74 -7.42
CA GLN A 373 20.73 -20.21 -8.01
C GLN A 373 20.77 -19.98 -9.54
N ALA A 374 19.68 -20.29 -10.24
CA ALA A 374 19.61 -20.21 -11.69
C ALA A 374 19.62 -18.76 -12.23
N GLU A 375 19.14 -17.80 -11.43
CA GLU A 375 19.10 -16.36 -11.77
C GLU A 375 20.20 -15.54 -11.05
N GLY A 376 21.06 -16.17 -10.26
CA GLY A 376 22.12 -15.47 -9.51
C GLY A 376 21.61 -14.53 -8.41
N VAL A 377 20.44 -14.82 -7.81
CA VAL A 377 19.82 -14.00 -6.77
C VAL A 377 20.24 -14.47 -5.39
N LEU A 378 20.77 -13.56 -4.57
CA LEU A 378 21.14 -13.86 -3.19
C LEU A 378 19.96 -13.66 -2.24
N LEU A 379 19.63 -14.71 -1.48
CA LEU A 379 18.60 -14.70 -0.43
C LEU A 379 19.23 -14.33 0.92
N ASN A 380 19.49 -13.04 1.17
CA ASN A 380 20.22 -12.57 2.36
C ASN A 380 19.45 -11.56 3.22
N THR A 381 18.31 -11.06 2.74
CA THR A 381 17.58 -9.99 3.40
C THR A 381 16.40 -10.58 4.17
N ILE A 382 16.21 -10.16 5.42
CA ILE A 382 15.05 -10.58 6.22
C ILE A 382 14.06 -9.42 6.29
N GLN A 383 12.85 -9.64 5.78
CA GLN A 383 11.77 -8.66 5.84
C GLN A 383 10.43 -9.37 6.03
N SER A 384 9.52 -8.79 6.83
CA SER A 384 8.17 -9.32 7.06
C SER A 384 8.18 -10.80 7.45
N LYS A 385 9.10 -11.20 8.34
CA LYS A 385 9.31 -12.60 8.76
C LYS A 385 9.63 -13.56 7.60
N ALA A 386 10.20 -13.10 6.48
CA ALA A 386 10.64 -13.92 5.36
C ALA A 386 12.09 -13.63 5.00
N LEU A 387 12.79 -14.67 4.50
CA LEU A 387 14.08 -14.52 3.84
C LEU A 387 13.80 -14.20 2.37
N ILE A 388 14.30 -13.06 1.90
CA ILE A 388 14.03 -12.54 0.57
C ILE A 388 15.31 -12.29 -0.21
N GLY A 389 15.17 -12.29 -1.53
CA GLY A 389 16.19 -11.86 -2.48
C GLY A 389 15.56 -11.12 -3.64
N ILE A 390 16.21 -10.08 -4.11
CA ILE A 390 15.73 -9.22 -5.19
C ILE A 390 16.61 -9.47 -6.41
N GLY A 391 15.98 -9.65 -7.57
CA GLY A 391 16.67 -9.89 -8.82
C GLY A 391 15.81 -9.57 -10.03
N CYS A 392 16.16 -10.16 -11.17
CA CYS A 392 15.41 -10.04 -12.41
C CYS A 392 15.41 -11.38 -13.16
N ILE A 393 14.34 -11.64 -13.91
CA ILE A 393 14.29 -12.73 -14.89
C ILE A 393 14.14 -12.10 -16.27
N GLY A 394 15.23 -12.03 -17.03
CA GLY A 394 15.30 -11.14 -18.18
C GLY A 394 15.18 -9.69 -17.72
N GLU A 395 14.21 -8.94 -18.25
CA GLU A 395 13.97 -7.53 -17.91
C GLU A 395 12.95 -7.33 -16.78
N VAL A 396 12.30 -8.41 -16.31
CA VAL A 396 11.23 -8.32 -15.31
C VAL A 396 11.81 -8.40 -13.90
N PRO A 397 11.59 -7.40 -13.02
CA PRO A 397 12.05 -7.44 -11.65
C PRO A 397 11.28 -8.49 -10.84
N ILE A 398 12.01 -9.27 -10.04
CA ILE A 398 11.46 -10.34 -9.21
C ILE A 398 11.90 -10.19 -7.75
N LEU A 399 10.99 -10.59 -6.85
CA LEU A 399 11.21 -10.72 -5.42
C LEU A 399 10.98 -12.18 -5.06
N LEU A 400 12.06 -12.89 -4.72
CA LEU A 400 12.00 -14.26 -4.19
C LEU A 400 11.77 -14.20 -2.69
N ALA A 401 10.89 -15.04 -2.16
CA ALA A 401 10.58 -15.07 -0.74
C ALA A 401 10.40 -16.49 -0.20
N LYS A 402 11.04 -16.75 0.95
CA LYS A 402 10.87 -17.92 1.80
C LYS A 402 10.37 -17.47 3.17
N PRO A 403 9.05 -17.52 3.46
CA PRO A 403 8.50 -17.21 4.77
C PRO A 403 9.25 -17.98 5.87
N GLN A 404 9.77 -17.27 6.88
CA GLN A 404 10.45 -17.84 8.04
C GLN A 404 9.49 -18.04 9.22
N ALA A 405 8.19 -17.92 8.98
CA ALA A 405 7.15 -18.44 9.87
C ALA A 405 6.90 -19.94 9.58
N TYR A 406 6.19 -20.63 10.48
CA TYR A 406 5.70 -21.98 10.19
C TYR A 406 4.64 -21.95 9.08
N MET A 407 4.44 -23.08 8.41
CA MET A 407 3.56 -23.22 7.24
C MET A 407 2.18 -22.59 7.45
N ASN A 408 1.57 -22.81 8.62
CA ASN A 408 0.22 -22.34 8.91
C ASN A 408 0.11 -20.81 9.05
N PHE A 409 1.24 -20.10 9.05
CA PHE A 409 1.37 -18.65 9.23
C PHE A 409 2.11 -17.99 8.06
N SER A 410 2.26 -18.68 6.91
CA SER A 410 2.97 -18.13 5.75
C SER A 410 2.35 -16.83 5.21
N GLY A 411 1.05 -16.62 5.39
CA GLY A 411 0.33 -15.40 5.01
C GLY A 411 0.77 -14.16 5.78
N GLU A 412 1.25 -14.32 7.02
CA GLU A 412 1.80 -13.20 7.82
C GLU A 412 3.06 -12.60 7.17
N SER A 413 3.74 -13.35 6.32
CA SER A 413 4.86 -12.87 5.53
C SER A 413 4.44 -12.37 4.15
N VAL A 414 3.67 -13.19 3.43
CA VAL A 414 3.32 -12.93 2.03
C VAL A 414 2.52 -11.64 1.89
N GLY A 415 1.55 -11.41 2.79
CA GLY A 415 0.67 -10.26 2.68
C GLY A 415 1.42 -8.93 2.84
N PRO A 416 2.17 -8.72 3.95
CA PRO A 416 2.97 -7.52 4.14
C PRO A 416 4.05 -7.32 3.06
N LEU A 417 4.67 -8.40 2.54
CA LEU A 417 5.61 -8.29 1.42
C LEU A 417 4.94 -7.76 0.16
N ALA A 418 3.81 -8.35 -0.24
CA ALA A 418 3.07 -7.91 -1.41
C ALA A 418 2.64 -6.44 -1.28
N ALA A 419 2.19 -6.03 -0.09
CA ALA A 419 1.78 -4.65 0.13
C ALA A 419 2.95 -3.65 0.18
N HIS A 420 4.08 -4.02 0.81
CA HIS A 420 5.27 -3.18 0.89
C HIS A 420 5.83 -2.86 -0.50
N TYR A 421 5.91 -3.87 -1.36
CA TYR A 421 6.42 -3.75 -2.72
C TYR A 421 5.36 -3.39 -3.77
N LYS A 422 4.12 -3.10 -3.34
CA LYS A 422 2.97 -2.75 -4.20
C LYS A 422 2.73 -3.76 -5.33
N ILE A 423 2.84 -5.04 -5.02
CA ILE A 423 2.75 -6.14 -6.00
C ILE A 423 1.29 -6.50 -6.25
N PRO A 424 0.79 -6.44 -7.50
CA PRO A 424 -0.58 -6.81 -7.80
C PRO A 424 -0.78 -8.33 -7.65
N LEU A 425 -1.98 -8.76 -7.24
CA LEU A 425 -2.28 -10.18 -6.98
C LEU A 425 -1.95 -11.12 -8.16
N ARG A 426 -2.15 -10.66 -9.39
CA ARG A 426 -1.81 -11.41 -10.61
C ARG A 426 -0.31 -11.71 -10.77
N HIS A 427 0.56 -10.99 -10.06
CA HIS A 427 2.01 -11.15 -10.08
C HIS A 427 2.56 -11.80 -8.79
N ILE A 428 1.68 -12.38 -7.98
CA ILE A 428 2.06 -13.19 -6.83
C ILE A 428 2.02 -14.66 -7.24
N LEU A 429 3.18 -15.27 -7.48
CA LEU A 429 3.30 -16.70 -7.75
C LEU A 429 3.57 -17.46 -6.46
N LEU A 430 2.65 -18.34 -6.09
CA LEU A 430 2.81 -19.23 -4.93
C LEU A 430 3.24 -20.63 -5.36
N ILE A 431 4.31 -21.14 -4.75
CA ILE A 431 4.90 -22.46 -5.03
C ILE A 431 4.78 -23.34 -3.78
N TYR A 432 4.18 -24.51 -3.92
CA TYR A 432 3.89 -25.40 -2.78
C TYR A 432 3.72 -26.86 -3.21
N ASP A 433 3.73 -27.78 -2.24
CA ASP A 433 3.50 -29.22 -2.43
C ASP A 433 2.02 -29.58 -2.64
N GLU A 434 1.76 -30.50 -3.55
CA GLU A 434 0.42 -30.96 -3.89
C GLU A 434 0.34 -32.49 -3.85
N MET A 435 -0.48 -33.01 -2.93
CA MET A 435 -0.65 -34.47 -2.75
C MET A 435 -1.48 -35.11 -3.86
N ASN A 436 -2.40 -34.37 -4.47
CA ASN A 436 -3.24 -34.90 -5.55
C ASN A 436 -2.48 -35.10 -6.87
N LEU A 437 -1.23 -34.66 -6.94
CA LEU A 437 -0.34 -34.84 -8.07
C LEU A 437 0.71 -35.92 -7.74
N PRO A 438 0.96 -36.88 -8.64
CA PRO A 438 2.05 -37.84 -8.51
C PRO A 438 3.38 -37.13 -8.34
N ASN A 439 4.32 -37.81 -7.71
CA ASN A 439 5.64 -37.28 -7.42
C ASN A 439 6.33 -36.74 -8.69
N GLY A 440 6.87 -35.51 -8.61
CA GLY A 440 7.58 -34.85 -9.71
C GLY A 440 6.70 -34.25 -10.82
N ILE A 441 5.37 -34.36 -10.73
CA ILE A 441 4.44 -33.76 -11.71
C ILE A 441 4.13 -32.31 -11.31
N LEU A 442 4.36 -31.39 -12.24
CA LEU A 442 4.10 -29.97 -12.03
C LEU A 442 2.76 -29.51 -12.61
N ARG A 443 2.16 -28.49 -12.00
CA ARG A 443 0.97 -27.84 -12.57
C ARG A 443 0.98 -26.34 -12.29
N VAL A 444 0.95 -25.54 -13.36
CA VAL A 444 0.83 -24.07 -13.26
C VAL A 444 -0.63 -23.67 -13.42
N GLN A 445 -1.19 -22.93 -12.47
CA GLN A 445 -2.60 -22.53 -12.45
C GLN A 445 -2.72 -21.01 -12.26
N PRO A 446 -3.63 -20.31 -12.97
CA PRO A 446 -3.83 -18.86 -12.80
C PRO A 446 -4.62 -18.50 -11.55
N LYS A 447 -5.41 -19.43 -11.03
CA LYS A 447 -6.25 -19.30 -9.84
C LYS A 447 -6.51 -20.67 -9.23
N GLY A 448 -6.92 -20.74 -7.97
CA GLY A 448 -7.24 -22.01 -7.31
C GLY A 448 -7.76 -21.86 -5.87
N GLY A 449 -8.27 -22.96 -5.31
CA GLY A 449 -8.60 -23.07 -3.88
C GLY A 449 -7.42 -23.58 -3.07
N HIS A 450 -7.52 -23.61 -1.74
CA HIS A 450 -6.39 -24.04 -0.90
C HIS A 450 -6.12 -25.55 -0.93
N GLY A 451 -7.03 -26.39 -1.46
CA GLY A 451 -6.77 -27.83 -1.66
C GLY A 451 -6.40 -28.60 -0.39
N HIS A 452 -6.91 -28.17 0.77
CA HIS A 452 -6.52 -28.64 2.12
C HIS A 452 -5.08 -28.34 2.56
N HIS A 453 -4.33 -27.53 1.80
CA HIS A 453 -3.01 -27.08 2.20
C HIS A 453 -3.09 -25.86 3.13
N ASN A 454 -2.61 -26.01 4.37
CA ASN A 454 -2.75 -24.97 5.41
C ASN A 454 -2.01 -23.67 5.08
N GLY A 455 -0.81 -23.75 4.49
CA GLY A 455 -0.08 -22.54 4.09
C GLY A 455 -0.80 -21.73 3.02
N VAL A 456 -1.31 -22.38 1.98
CA VAL A 456 -2.14 -21.73 0.95
C VAL A 456 -3.40 -21.12 1.56
N LYS A 457 -4.07 -21.82 2.50
CA LYS A 457 -5.22 -21.27 3.21
C LYS A 457 -4.86 -19.97 3.94
N ASN A 458 -3.80 -20.00 4.74
CA ASN A 458 -3.37 -18.83 5.50
C ASN A 458 -2.92 -17.67 4.60
N VAL A 459 -2.24 -17.95 3.49
CA VAL A 459 -1.90 -16.94 2.48
C VAL A 459 -3.18 -16.34 1.89
N MET A 460 -4.18 -17.13 1.52
CA MET A 460 -5.46 -16.62 1.03
C MET A 460 -6.16 -15.73 2.06
N ASP A 461 -6.18 -16.13 3.33
CA ASP A 461 -6.77 -15.33 4.42
C ASP A 461 -6.06 -13.97 4.56
N HIS A 462 -4.74 -13.96 4.40
CA HIS A 462 -3.90 -12.76 4.37
C HIS A 462 -3.81 -12.10 3.00
N LEU A 463 -4.64 -12.49 2.03
CA LEU A 463 -4.83 -11.85 0.72
C LEU A 463 -6.32 -11.45 0.53
N ASP A 464 -7.01 -11.08 1.62
CA ASP A 464 -8.46 -10.77 1.69
C ASP A 464 -9.36 -11.89 1.13
N GLY A 465 -8.98 -13.15 1.34
CA GLY A 465 -9.70 -14.32 0.83
C GLY A 465 -9.60 -14.50 -0.69
N CYS A 466 -8.74 -13.73 -1.37
CA CYS A 466 -8.63 -13.79 -2.82
C CYS A 466 -8.05 -15.13 -3.30
N ARG A 467 -8.58 -15.60 -4.43
CA ARG A 467 -8.18 -16.86 -5.10
C ARG A 467 -7.48 -16.62 -6.44
N GLU A 468 -7.40 -15.37 -6.86
CA GLU A 468 -6.98 -14.95 -8.20
C GLU A 468 -5.49 -14.57 -8.23
N PHE A 469 -4.65 -15.53 -7.85
CA PHE A 469 -3.20 -15.40 -7.97
C PHE A 469 -2.58 -16.69 -8.53
N PRO A 470 -1.53 -16.59 -9.36
CA PRO A 470 -0.86 -17.73 -9.96
C PRO A 470 -0.26 -18.71 -8.94
N ARG A 471 -0.25 -19.99 -9.30
CA ARG A 471 0.24 -21.08 -8.46
C ARG A 471 1.06 -22.06 -9.29
N LEU A 472 2.17 -22.52 -8.73
CA LEU A 472 2.92 -23.66 -9.24
C LEU A 472 2.84 -24.78 -8.20
N CYS A 473 2.06 -25.80 -8.50
CA CYS A 473 1.91 -26.98 -7.66
C CYS A 473 3.00 -27.99 -8.02
N ILE A 474 3.69 -28.51 -7.01
CA ILE A 474 4.70 -29.57 -7.16
C ILE A 474 4.13 -30.86 -6.58
N GLY A 475 3.94 -31.87 -7.42
CA GLY A 475 3.39 -33.15 -6.99
C GLY A 475 4.34 -33.91 -6.08
N ILE A 476 3.82 -34.36 -4.94
CA ILE A 476 4.56 -35.17 -3.95
C ILE A 476 3.94 -36.56 -3.75
N GLY A 477 2.85 -36.85 -4.46
CA GLY A 477 2.10 -38.10 -4.31
C GLY A 477 1.22 -38.13 -3.06
N ASN A 478 0.52 -39.26 -2.91
CA ASN A 478 -0.34 -39.53 -1.75
C ASN A 478 0.39 -40.41 -0.73
N PRO A 479 0.06 -40.28 0.56
CA PRO A 479 0.61 -41.17 1.59
C PRO A 479 0.27 -42.64 1.27
N PRO A 480 1.23 -43.57 1.39
CA PRO A 480 0.98 -44.98 1.15
C PRO A 480 0.14 -45.60 2.28
N GLY A 481 -0.87 -46.38 1.92
CA GLY A 481 -1.69 -47.12 2.88
C GLY A 481 -2.46 -46.21 3.85
N THR A 482 -2.35 -46.49 5.15
CA THR A 482 -3.04 -45.79 6.24
C THR A 482 -2.13 -44.79 6.98
N MET A 483 -0.99 -44.42 6.39
CA MET A 483 -0.03 -43.49 6.99
C MET A 483 -0.67 -42.13 7.29
N ASP A 484 -0.32 -41.54 8.44
CA ASP A 484 -0.75 -40.18 8.78
C ASP A 484 -0.22 -39.16 7.77
N MET A 485 -1.10 -38.26 7.34
CA MET A 485 -0.80 -37.23 6.35
C MET A 485 0.31 -36.29 6.82
N LYS A 486 0.30 -35.89 8.10
CA LYS A 486 1.33 -34.97 8.61
C LYS A 486 2.70 -35.64 8.65
N ALA A 487 2.76 -36.91 9.07
CA ALA A 487 3.99 -37.68 9.05
C ALA A 487 4.57 -37.82 7.63
N PHE A 488 3.73 -38.10 6.63
CA PHE A 488 4.14 -38.20 5.23
C PHE A 488 4.75 -36.89 4.70
N LEU A 489 4.11 -35.75 5.00
CA LEU A 489 4.57 -34.42 4.60
C LEU A 489 5.90 -34.03 5.25
N LEU A 490 6.12 -34.43 6.50
CA LEU A 490 7.34 -34.13 7.27
C LEU A 490 8.47 -35.14 7.03
N GLN A 491 8.23 -36.20 6.27
CA GLN A 491 9.25 -37.17 5.89
C GLN A 491 10.04 -36.68 4.66
N LYS A 492 11.30 -37.12 4.55
CA LYS A 492 12.13 -36.91 3.37
C LYS A 492 11.70 -37.83 2.21
N PHE A 493 11.94 -37.38 0.99
CA PHE A 493 11.76 -38.22 -0.20
C PHE A 493 12.73 -39.41 -0.20
N SER A 494 12.28 -40.54 -0.72
CA SER A 494 13.16 -41.67 -1.06
C SER A 494 14.11 -41.30 -2.20
N PRO A 495 15.21 -42.03 -2.42
CA PRO A 495 16.17 -41.70 -3.49
C PRO A 495 15.53 -41.61 -4.88
N THR A 496 14.63 -42.54 -5.21
CA THR A 496 13.92 -42.56 -6.50
C THR A 496 12.94 -41.41 -6.64
N GLU A 497 12.19 -41.09 -5.57
CA GLU A 497 11.31 -39.91 -5.57
C GLU A 497 12.12 -38.61 -5.67
N ARG A 498 13.29 -38.56 -5.03
CA ARG A 498 14.19 -37.41 -5.02
C ARG A 498 14.71 -37.10 -6.43
N GLU A 499 15.13 -38.10 -7.19
CA GLU A 499 15.54 -37.92 -8.60
C GLU A 499 14.42 -37.31 -9.45
N GLN A 500 13.17 -37.78 -9.26
CA GLN A 500 12.01 -37.23 -9.96
C GLN A 500 11.72 -35.78 -9.55
N ILE A 501 11.87 -35.46 -8.25
CA ILE A 501 11.69 -34.10 -7.74
C ILE A 501 12.77 -33.18 -8.29
N ASP A 502 14.03 -33.56 -8.26
CA ASP A 502 15.13 -32.73 -8.74
C ASP A 502 14.98 -32.42 -10.24
N ALA A 503 14.61 -33.41 -11.05
CA ALA A 503 14.27 -33.21 -12.46
C ALA A 503 13.03 -32.33 -12.67
N SER A 504 12.07 -32.36 -11.73
CA SER A 504 10.89 -31.48 -11.75
C SER A 504 11.24 -30.05 -11.39
N LEU A 505 12.14 -29.81 -10.42
CA LEU A 505 12.58 -28.48 -10.02
C LEU A 505 13.23 -27.75 -11.20
N GLU A 506 14.07 -28.44 -11.99
CA GLU A 506 14.66 -27.89 -13.22
C GLU A 506 13.60 -27.48 -14.25
N GLN A 507 12.63 -28.37 -14.53
CA GLN A 507 11.51 -28.06 -15.42
C GLN A 507 10.66 -26.90 -14.90
N GLY A 508 10.51 -26.79 -13.60
CA GLY A 508 9.73 -25.74 -12.99
C GLY A 508 10.41 -24.37 -13.11
N VAL A 509 11.76 -24.29 -13.05
CA VAL A 509 12.49 -23.04 -13.29
C VAL A 509 12.16 -22.51 -14.69
N GLU A 510 12.16 -23.38 -15.70
CA GLU A 510 11.73 -23.03 -17.05
C GLU A 510 10.26 -22.58 -17.12
N ALA A 511 9.37 -23.23 -16.38
CA ALA A 511 7.97 -22.84 -16.29
C ALA A 511 7.79 -21.44 -15.67
N VAL A 512 8.55 -21.14 -14.61
CA VAL A 512 8.56 -19.82 -13.96
C VAL A 512 9.09 -18.75 -14.91
N ARG A 513 10.19 -19.01 -15.62
CA ARG A 513 10.73 -18.12 -16.66
C ARG A 513 9.69 -17.82 -17.76
N ALA A 514 9.00 -18.86 -18.24
CA ALA A 514 7.97 -18.72 -19.26
C ALA A 514 6.77 -17.91 -18.75
N LEU A 515 6.35 -18.14 -17.50
CA LEU A 515 5.22 -17.44 -16.88
C LEU A 515 5.53 -15.95 -16.67
N ILE A 516 6.72 -15.61 -16.21
CA ILE A 516 7.07 -14.21 -15.89
C ILE A 516 7.26 -13.38 -17.16
N ARG A 517 7.88 -13.96 -18.20
CA ARG A 517 8.11 -13.26 -19.47
C ARG A 517 6.85 -13.10 -20.32
N GLY A 518 5.96 -14.10 -20.29
CA GLY A 518 4.84 -14.17 -21.24
C GLY A 518 3.46 -14.31 -20.61
N GLY A 519 3.34 -14.42 -19.29
CA GLY A 519 2.07 -14.74 -18.62
C GLY A 519 1.53 -16.13 -19.00
N PHE A 520 0.22 -16.30 -18.82
CA PHE A 520 -0.50 -17.53 -19.19
C PHE A 520 -0.71 -17.64 -20.70
N THR A 521 0.37 -17.88 -21.45
CA THR A 521 0.36 -18.10 -22.90
C THR A 521 0.30 -19.58 -23.26
N HIS A 522 0.26 -19.86 -24.57
CA HIS A 522 0.38 -21.21 -25.13
C HIS A 522 1.60 -21.99 -24.61
N LYS A 523 2.69 -21.32 -24.20
CA LYS A 523 3.86 -21.97 -23.57
C LYS A 523 3.48 -22.68 -22.27
N ILE A 524 2.73 -22.02 -21.39
CA ILE A 524 2.27 -22.62 -20.12
C ILE A 524 1.21 -23.69 -20.37
N SER A 525 0.30 -23.48 -21.33
CA SER A 525 -0.67 -24.52 -21.72
C SER A 525 0.01 -25.78 -22.23
N ARG A 526 1.05 -25.65 -23.06
CA ARG A 526 1.87 -26.76 -23.57
C ARG A 526 2.66 -27.44 -22.45
N PHE A 527 3.24 -26.67 -21.53
CA PHE A 527 3.92 -27.20 -20.35
C PHE A 527 2.97 -28.08 -19.53
N ASN A 528 1.79 -27.56 -19.18
CA ASN A 528 0.78 -28.31 -18.44
C ASN A 528 0.30 -29.56 -19.20
N LEU A 529 0.19 -29.52 -20.54
CA LEU A 529 -0.15 -30.69 -21.35
C LEU A 529 0.93 -31.77 -21.26
N GLY A 530 2.21 -31.40 -21.31
CA GLY A 530 3.34 -32.32 -21.13
C GLY A 530 3.34 -32.98 -19.75
N GLN A 531 3.07 -32.20 -18.70
CA GLN A 531 2.92 -32.72 -17.34
C GLN A 531 1.70 -33.65 -17.21
N LYS A 532 0.59 -33.34 -17.90
CA LYS A 532 -0.59 -34.21 -17.96
C LYS A 532 -0.30 -35.54 -18.65
N TYR A 533 0.50 -35.56 -19.71
CA TYR A 533 0.95 -36.79 -20.35
C TYR A 533 1.78 -37.65 -19.39
N LYS A 534 2.75 -37.03 -18.69
CA LYS A 534 3.54 -37.71 -17.65
C LYS A 534 2.66 -38.27 -16.53
N TYR A 535 1.64 -37.53 -16.10
CA TYR A 535 0.65 -37.99 -15.12
C TYR A 535 -0.06 -39.27 -15.56
N HIS A 536 -0.57 -39.32 -16.80
CA HIS A 536 -1.27 -40.50 -17.31
C HIS A 536 -0.31 -41.69 -17.47
N LYS A 537 0.90 -41.46 -17.98
CA LYS A 537 1.92 -42.52 -18.11
C LYS A 537 2.33 -43.11 -16.75
N ALA A 538 2.49 -42.25 -15.72
CA ALA A 538 2.79 -42.69 -14.36
C ALA A 538 1.65 -43.52 -13.74
N ARG A 539 0.39 -43.23 -14.11
CA ARG A 539 -0.78 -43.99 -13.67
C ARG A 539 -0.91 -45.35 -14.38
N ASP A 540 -0.47 -45.44 -15.63
CA ASP A 540 -0.58 -46.65 -16.45
C ASP A 540 0.62 -47.61 -16.29
N GLY A 541 1.63 -47.26 -15.48
CA GLY A 541 2.70 -48.18 -15.06
C GLY A 541 3.75 -48.54 -16.13
N VAL A 542 3.95 -47.69 -17.14
CA VAL A 542 4.90 -47.95 -18.24
C VAL A 542 6.28 -47.34 -17.92
N ASP A 543 7.29 -48.21 -17.77
CA ASP A 543 8.68 -47.89 -17.41
C ASP A 543 9.40 -46.97 -18.43
N THR A 544 10.38 -46.20 -17.98
CA THR A 544 11.01 -45.07 -18.68
C THR A 544 12.45 -45.28 -19.13
N SER A 545 12.98 -46.50 -19.09
CA SER A 545 14.39 -46.78 -19.43
C SER A 545 14.75 -46.64 -20.93
N GLN A 546 13.82 -46.27 -21.81
CA GLN A 546 14.10 -45.98 -23.22
C GLN A 546 13.25 -44.80 -23.69
N CYS A 547 13.83 -43.59 -23.77
CA CYS A 547 13.46 -42.49 -24.70
C CYS A 547 14.24 -41.22 -24.32
N THR A 548 15.55 -41.22 -24.51
CA THR A 548 16.29 -40.00 -24.82
C THR A 548 16.21 -39.81 -26.33
N GLU A 549 15.24 -39.02 -26.80
CA GLU A 549 15.32 -38.18 -28.01
C GLU A 549 13.94 -37.63 -28.37
N ASN A 550 13.93 -36.35 -28.71
CA ASN A 550 12.89 -35.48 -29.25
C ASN A 550 11.44 -36.01 -29.39
N PRO A 551 10.42 -35.26 -28.88
CA PRO A 551 9.04 -35.59 -29.20
C PRO A 551 8.81 -35.48 -30.72
N PRO A 552 8.10 -36.44 -31.36
CA PRO A 552 7.83 -36.37 -32.78
C PRO A 552 7.00 -35.11 -33.08
N HIS A 553 7.38 -34.41 -34.15
CA HIS A 553 6.67 -33.27 -34.70
C HIS A 553 5.18 -33.60 -34.87
N LEU A 554 4.34 -33.08 -33.97
CA LEU A 554 2.89 -33.18 -34.09
C LEU A 554 2.38 -32.01 -34.93
N VAL A 555 2.16 -32.35 -36.20
CA VAL A 555 1.24 -31.69 -37.13
C VAL A 555 -0.07 -31.37 -36.43
N LEU A 556 -0.58 -30.16 -36.67
CA LEU A 556 -1.87 -29.66 -36.20
C LEU A 556 -3.02 -30.56 -36.69
N CYS A 557 -3.39 -31.57 -35.91
CA CYS A 557 -4.63 -32.32 -36.14
C CYS A 557 -5.82 -31.53 -35.60
N ARG A 558 -6.79 -31.25 -36.49
CA ARG A 558 -8.02 -30.50 -36.22
C ARG A 558 -8.96 -31.28 -35.27
N PRO A 559 -9.97 -30.62 -34.68
CA PRO A 559 -10.83 -31.20 -33.63
C PRO A 559 -11.68 -32.43 -34.01
N LYS A 560 -11.60 -32.93 -35.25
CA LYS A 560 -12.40 -34.08 -35.72
C LYS A 560 -11.76 -35.44 -35.42
N ASP A 561 -10.47 -35.49 -35.09
CA ASP A 561 -9.74 -36.76 -34.90
C ASP A 561 -9.92 -37.37 -33.49
N TRP A 562 -10.50 -36.62 -32.54
CA TRP A 562 -10.84 -37.13 -31.21
C TRP A 562 -11.98 -38.15 -31.20
N ILE A 563 -12.84 -38.14 -32.23
CA ILE A 563 -13.94 -39.10 -32.37
C ILE A 563 -13.41 -40.48 -32.80
N LEU A 564 -12.32 -40.51 -33.57
CA LEU A 564 -11.74 -41.77 -34.07
C LEU A 564 -11.03 -42.56 -32.96
N PHE A 565 -10.37 -41.89 -32.02
CA PHE A 565 -9.74 -42.56 -30.87
C PHE A 565 -10.76 -43.15 -29.88
N LYS A 566 -11.94 -42.53 -29.73
CA LYS A 566 -13.03 -43.10 -28.93
C LYS A 566 -13.67 -44.33 -29.61
N LEU A 567 -13.79 -44.32 -30.94
CA LEU A 567 -14.31 -45.45 -31.71
C LEU A 567 -13.36 -46.65 -31.74
N ILE A 568 -12.05 -46.42 -31.89
CA ILE A 568 -11.03 -47.50 -31.86
C ILE A 568 -10.95 -48.13 -30.46
N GLY A 569 -11.07 -47.32 -29.39
CA GLY A 569 -11.12 -47.82 -28.01
C GLY A 569 -12.37 -48.65 -27.68
N GLN A 570 -13.52 -48.35 -28.30
CA GLN A 570 -14.72 -49.19 -28.19
C GLN A 570 -14.62 -50.47 -29.03
N TYR A 571 -14.02 -50.41 -30.23
CA TYR A 571 -13.83 -51.58 -31.08
C TYR A 571 -12.86 -52.61 -30.47
N LEU A 572 -11.80 -52.15 -29.81
CA LEU A 572 -10.84 -53.03 -29.12
C LEU A 572 -11.41 -53.66 -27.82
N LYS A 573 -12.38 -53.02 -27.18
CA LYS A 573 -13.13 -53.63 -26.05
C LYS A 573 -14.13 -54.68 -26.53
N SER A 574 -14.74 -54.50 -27.70
CA SER A 574 -15.63 -55.50 -28.30
C SER A 574 -14.85 -56.72 -28.83
N ALA A 575 -13.67 -56.52 -29.42
CA ALA A 575 -12.83 -57.61 -29.93
C ALA A 575 -12.26 -58.53 -28.82
N LYS A 576 -11.98 -57.99 -27.62
CA LYS A 576 -11.54 -58.79 -26.45
C LYS A 576 -12.67 -59.58 -25.77
N LEU A 577 -13.92 -59.19 -25.96
CA LEU A 577 -15.08 -59.97 -25.48
C LEU A 577 -15.43 -61.13 -26.43
N SER A 578 -15.07 -61.02 -27.72
CA SER A 578 -15.29 -62.11 -28.69
C SER A 578 -14.26 -63.25 -28.60
N SER A 579 -13.08 -63.05 -28.02
CA SER A 579 -12.07 -64.11 -27.88
C SER A 579 -12.22 -64.95 -26.60
N ALA A 580 -13.17 -64.63 -25.73
CA ALA A 580 -13.46 -65.37 -24.49
C ALA A 580 -14.59 -66.41 -24.63
N PHE A 581 -15.23 -66.53 -25.81
CA PHE A 581 -16.33 -67.47 -26.07
C PHE A 581 -16.00 -68.60 -27.08
N LYS A 582 -14.71 -68.81 -27.39
CA LYS A 582 -14.23 -69.97 -28.18
C LYS A 582 -13.19 -70.76 -27.38
N LYS A 583 -13.64 -71.36 -26.28
CA LYS A 583 -13.04 -72.53 -25.63
C LYS A 583 -14.13 -73.20 -24.79
N ASN A 584 -14.94 -74.01 -25.48
CA ASN A 584 -15.56 -75.24 -25.01
C ASN A 584 -15.77 -76.11 -26.24
#